data_AF-A0A930XAR6-F1
#
_entry.id   AF-A0A930XAR6-F1
#
_cell.length_a   1.000
_cell.length_b   1.000
_cell.length_c   1.000
_cell.angle_alpha   90.00
_cell.angle_beta   90.00
_cell.angle_gamma   90.00
#
_symmetry.space_group_name_H-M   'P 1'
#
loop_
_entity.id
_entity.type
_entity.pdbx_description
1 polymer ?
#
loop_
_entity_poly.entity_id
_entity_poly.type
_entity_poly.pdbx_seq_one_letter_code
_entity_poly.pdbx_strand_id
1 'polypeptide(L)'
;MLSKLHFELVQDWILLLKKFGDEWQSQNQQAYHLSEEWQKIQQFLQKKILPLSFDDLDSENQRLWQSWQTETHRYLRLLHTDLLFFATAKQPQTKSMKASTITQHWQGTLQLSINLLSTVKGAFK
;
A
#
# COMPACT_ATOMS: atom_id res chain seq x y z
N MET A 1 6.44 10.67 18.63
CA MET A 1 7.23 10.03 17.54
C MET A 1 6.65 8.65 17.25
N LEU A 2 6.77 8.10 16.03
CA LEU A 2 6.49 6.67 15.83
C LEU A 2 7.49 5.85 16.63
N SER A 3 7.05 4.77 17.27
CA SER A 3 7.99 3.84 17.86
C SER A 3 8.76 3.11 16.77
N LYS A 4 9.93 2.56 17.14
CA LYS A 4 10.81 1.83 16.22
C LYS A 4 10.06 0.75 15.43
N LEU A 5 9.17 0.04 16.09
CA LEU A 5 8.35 -1.00 15.48
C LEU A 5 7.44 -0.46 14.37
N HIS A 6 6.73 0.65 14.61
CA HIS A 6 5.89 1.29 13.61
C HIS A 6 6.70 1.77 12.41
N PHE A 7 7.87 2.35 12.67
CA PHE A 7 8.76 2.84 11.63
C PHE A 7 9.26 1.70 10.72
N GLU A 8 9.82 0.64 11.30
CA GLU A 8 10.31 -0.53 10.57
C GLU A 8 9.19 -1.19 9.75
N LEU A 9 7.99 -1.28 10.33
CA LEU A 9 6.85 -1.90 9.66
C LEU A 9 6.38 -1.10 8.44
N VAL A 10 6.39 0.24 8.51
CA VAL A 10 6.09 1.09 7.35
C VAL A 10 7.20 1.02 6.29
N GLN A 11 8.47 0.85 6.69
CA GLN A 11 9.56 0.63 5.73
C GLN A 11 9.39 -0.70 4.98
N ASP A 12 9.12 -1.79 5.69
CA ASP A 12 8.83 -3.10 5.10
C ASP A 12 7.64 -3.04 4.14
N TRP A 13 6.59 -2.31 4.55
CA TRP A 13 5.42 -2.06 3.71
C TRP A 13 5.78 -1.33 2.40
N ILE A 14 6.58 -0.27 2.48
CA ILE A 14 7.05 0.47 1.31
C ILE A 14 7.86 -0.43 0.38
N LEU A 15 8.73 -1.30 0.92
CA LEU A 15 9.52 -2.23 0.13
C LEU A 15 8.64 -3.24 -0.62
N LEU A 16 7.62 -3.79 0.05
CA LEU A 16 6.63 -4.67 -0.58
C LEU A 16 5.87 -3.97 -1.70
N LEU A 17 5.40 -2.75 -1.47
CA LEU A 17 4.72 -1.96 -2.49
C LEU A 17 5.62 -1.65 -3.69
N LYS A 18 6.89 -1.29 -3.47
CA LYS A 18 7.85 -1.05 -4.55
C LYS A 18 8.06 -2.30 -5.40
N LYS A 19 8.32 -3.44 -4.75
CA LYS A 19 8.48 -4.72 -5.45
C LYS A 19 7.27 -5.05 -6.33
N PHE A 20 6.05 -4.88 -5.79
CA PHE A 20 4.82 -5.05 -6.58
C PHE A 20 4.75 -4.11 -7.78
N GLY A 21 5.14 -2.84 -7.60
CA GLY A 21 5.17 -1.85 -8.68
C GLY A 21 6.14 -2.22 -9.80
N ASP A 22 7.34 -2.66 -9.44
CA ASP A 22 8.38 -3.06 -10.40
C ASP A 22 7.90 -4.26 -11.24
N GLU A 23 7.29 -5.26 -10.60
CA GLU A 23 6.69 -6.40 -11.28
C GLU A 23 5.54 -5.97 -12.18
N TRP A 24 4.60 -5.18 -11.65
CA TRP A 24 3.45 -4.66 -12.39
C TRP A 24 3.86 -3.92 -13.68
N GLN A 25 4.94 -3.14 -13.62
CA GLN A 25 5.49 -2.40 -14.75
C GLN A 25 6.24 -3.28 -15.76
N SER A 26 6.80 -4.42 -15.33
CA SER A 26 7.56 -5.37 -16.17
C SER A 26 6.72 -6.18 -17.18
N GLN A 27 5.45 -5.82 -17.41
CA GLN A 27 4.53 -6.33 -18.43
C GLN A 27 4.13 -7.82 -18.36
N ASN A 28 4.49 -8.58 -17.32
CA ASN A 28 3.99 -9.95 -17.15
C ASN A 28 2.54 -9.97 -16.58
N GLN A 29 1.61 -9.36 -17.29
CA GLN A 29 0.31 -8.87 -16.78
C GLN A 29 -0.82 -9.92 -16.68
N GLN A 30 -0.53 -11.21 -16.61
CA GLN A 30 -1.58 -12.22 -16.45
C GLN A 30 -1.75 -12.63 -14.98
N ALA A 31 -2.98 -12.49 -14.47
CA ALA A 31 -3.41 -12.96 -13.15
C ALA A 31 -2.66 -12.39 -11.92
N TYR A 32 -2.19 -11.14 -11.96
CA TYR A 32 -1.52 -10.48 -10.81
C TYR A 32 -2.31 -10.50 -9.48
N HIS A 33 -3.65 -10.52 -9.52
CA HIS A 33 -4.47 -10.66 -8.31
C HIS A 33 -4.29 -12.01 -7.58
N LEU A 34 -3.69 -13.00 -8.25
CA LEU A 34 -3.34 -14.31 -7.69
C LEU A 34 -1.83 -14.43 -7.42
N SER A 35 -1.03 -13.39 -7.70
CA SER A 35 0.41 -13.47 -7.51
C SER A 35 0.75 -13.61 -6.03
N GLU A 36 1.87 -14.29 -5.76
CA GLU A 36 2.38 -14.45 -4.40
C GLU A 36 2.67 -13.08 -3.77
N GLU A 37 3.14 -12.12 -4.55
CA GLU A 37 3.39 -10.74 -4.14
C GLU A 37 2.13 -10.02 -3.70
N TRP A 38 1.03 -10.15 -4.46
CA TRP A 38 -0.24 -9.56 -4.07
C TRP A 38 -0.77 -10.18 -2.77
N GLN A 39 -0.69 -11.50 -2.62
CA GLN A 39 -1.06 -12.19 -1.39
C GLN A 39 -0.21 -11.75 -0.20
N LYS A 40 1.11 -11.59 -0.37
CA LYS A 40 2.03 -11.07 0.66
C LYS A 40 1.62 -9.68 1.12
N ILE A 41 1.30 -8.79 0.19
CA ILE A 41 0.82 -7.44 0.48
C ILE A 41 -0.47 -7.48 1.32
N GLN A 42 -1.47 -8.25 0.88
CA GLN A 42 -2.73 -8.37 1.61
C GLN A 42 -2.53 -8.93 3.02
N GLN A 43 -1.71 -9.97 3.16
CA GLN A 43 -1.40 -10.57 4.45
C GLN A 43 -0.61 -9.64 5.36
N PHE A 44 0.35 -8.88 4.82
CA PHE A 44 1.13 -7.92 5.60
C PHE A 44 0.22 -6.83 6.18
N LEU A 45 -0.69 -6.28 5.37
CA LEU A 45 -1.67 -5.31 5.85
C LEU A 45 -2.55 -5.90 6.98
N GLN A 46 -3.14 -7.06 6.73
CA GLN A 46 -4.12 -7.66 7.66
C GLN A 46 -3.48 -8.19 8.96
N LYS A 47 -2.26 -8.73 8.89
CA LYS A 47 -1.63 -9.40 10.04
C LYS A 47 -0.63 -8.52 10.79
N LYS A 48 -0.05 -7.51 10.14
CA LYS A 48 0.99 -6.67 10.76
C LYS A 48 0.54 -5.22 10.92
N ILE A 49 0.02 -4.59 9.87
CA ILE A 49 -0.34 -3.17 9.92
C ILE A 49 -1.60 -2.93 10.76
N LEU A 50 -2.72 -3.55 10.40
CA LEU A 50 -4.02 -3.26 11.03
C LEU A 50 -4.09 -3.65 12.52
N PRO A 51 -3.48 -4.77 12.97
CA PRO A 51 -3.53 -5.15 14.37
C PRO A 51 -2.55 -4.39 15.28
N LEU A 52 -1.62 -3.61 14.69
CA LEU A 52 -0.61 -2.92 15.48
C LEU A 52 -1.26 -1.84 16.35
N SER A 53 -1.16 -2.02 17.66
CA SER A 53 -1.58 -1.01 18.64
C SER A 53 -0.71 0.23 18.53
N PHE A 54 -1.34 1.37 18.81
CA PHE A 54 -0.74 2.70 18.84
C PHE A 54 -0.73 3.29 20.27
N ASP A 55 -0.92 2.45 21.29
CA ASP A 55 -0.97 2.87 22.71
C ASP A 55 0.35 3.50 23.19
N ASP A 56 1.47 3.17 22.53
CA ASP A 56 2.81 3.70 22.79
C ASP A 56 3.11 5.02 22.06
N LEU A 57 2.18 5.51 21.24
CA LEU A 57 2.31 6.77 20.50
C LEU A 57 1.68 7.95 21.26
N ASP A 58 2.23 9.15 21.08
CA ASP A 58 1.54 10.38 21.51
C ASP A 58 0.27 10.66 20.69
N SER A 59 -0.61 11.51 21.19
CA SER A 59 -1.94 11.75 20.61
C SER A 59 -1.91 12.24 19.15
N GLU A 60 -0.87 12.96 18.73
CA GLU A 60 -0.69 13.40 17.35
C GLU A 60 -0.29 12.22 16.45
N ASN A 61 0.71 11.44 16.87
CA ASN A 61 1.19 10.30 16.11
C ASN A 61 0.15 9.16 16.06
N GLN A 62 -0.67 9.00 17.10
CA GLN A 62 -1.83 8.09 17.08
C GLN A 62 -2.80 8.45 15.95
N ARG A 63 -3.16 9.74 15.82
CA ARG A 63 -4.07 10.21 14.77
C ARG A 63 -3.48 10.02 13.37
N LEU A 64 -2.19 10.33 13.20
CA LEU A 64 -1.48 10.12 11.94
C LEU A 64 -1.44 8.63 11.56
N TRP A 65 -1.16 7.75 12.52
CA TRP A 65 -1.13 6.32 12.31
C TRP A 65 -2.51 5.76 11.92
N GLN A 66 -3.55 6.09 12.68
CA GLN A 66 -4.92 5.64 12.40
C GLN A 66 -5.42 6.12 11.03
N SER A 67 -5.13 7.38 10.70
CA SER A 67 -5.44 7.95 9.38
C SER A 67 -4.72 7.17 8.27
N TRP A 68 -3.41 6.93 8.44
CA TRP A 68 -2.61 6.16 7.48
C TRP A 68 -3.10 4.70 7.33
N GLN A 69 -3.45 4.02 8.42
CA GLN A 69 -4.01 2.65 8.37
C GLN A 69 -5.32 2.62 7.58
N THR A 70 -6.22 3.56 7.85
CA THR A 70 -7.52 3.67 7.19
C THR A 70 -7.35 3.90 5.69
N GLU A 71 -6.52 4.87 5.32
CA GLU A 71 -6.29 5.23 3.92
C GLU A 71 -5.53 4.13 3.15
N THR A 72 -4.51 3.52 3.77
CA THR A 72 -3.80 2.38 3.18
C THR A 72 -4.74 1.22 2.92
N HIS A 73 -5.62 0.89 3.88
CA HIS A 73 -6.61 -0.16 3.70
C HIS A 73 -7.62 0.18 2.59
N ARG A 74 -8.07 1.43 2.50
CA ARG A 74 -8.95 1.91 1.43
C ARG A 74 -8.30 1.73 0.06
N TYR A 75 -7.06 2.21 -0.12
CA TYR A 75 -6.34 2.06 -1.39
C TYR A 75 -6.12 0.60 -1.78
N LEU A 76 -5.83 -0.27 -0.81
CA LEU A 76 -5.65 -1.70 -1.06
C LEU A 76 -6.92 -2.39 -1.55
N ARG A 77 -8.09 -2.00 -1.04
CA ARG A 77 -9.38 -2.49 -1.56
C ARG A 77 -9.64 -2.02 -2.99
N LEU A 78 -9.29 -0.76 -3.31
CA LEU A 78 -9.40 -0.22 -4.67
C LEU A 78 -8.48 -0.96 -5.63
N LEU A 79 -7.21 -1.12 -5.26
CA LEU A 79 -6.22 -1.88 -6.03
C LEU A 79 -6.69 -3.32 -6.28
N HIS A 80 -7.19 -4.00 -5.26
CA HIS A 80 -7.71 -5.36 -5.42
C HIS A 80 -8.82 -5.41 -6.49
N THR A 81 -9.76 -4.47 -6.39
CA THR A 81 -10.90 -4.37 -7.30
C THR A 81 -10.43 -4.10 -8.73
N ASP A 82 -9.51 -3.16 -8.92
CA ASP A 82 -8.97 -2.84 -10.24
C ASP A 82 -8.16 -3.99 -10.84
N LEU A 83 -7.39 -4.73 -10.03
CA LEU A 83 -6.67 -5.93 -10.47
C LEU A 83 -7.63 -7.03 -10.97
N LEU A 84 -8.75 -7.25 -10.28
CA LEU A 84 -9.79 -8.20 -10.71
C LEU A 84 -10.44 -7.75 -12.03
N PHE A 85 -10.76 -6.47 -12.17
CA PHE A 85 -11.30 -5.93 -13.41
C PHE A 85 -10.29 -6.00 -14.56
N PHE A 86 -9.02 -5.70 -14.30
CA PHE A 86 -7.97 -5.78 -15.30
C PHE A 86 -7.80 -7.22 -15.81
N ALA A 87 -7.84 -8.20 -14.91
CA ALA A 87 -7.72 -9.62 -15.27
C ALA A 87 -8.89 -10.13 -16.11
N THR A 88 -10.10 -9.61 -15.90
CA THR A 88 -11.31 -10.06 -16.59
C THR A 88 -11.67 -9.24 -17.83
N ALA A 89 -11.11 -8.03 -17.98
CA ALA A 89 -11.34 -7.17 -19.13
C ALA A 89 -10.88 -7.83 -20.43
N LYS A 90 -11.75 -7.87 -21.44
CA LYS A 90 -11.43 -8.44 -22.77
C LYS A 90 -10.99 -7.37 -23.77
N GLN A 91 -11.50 -6.14 -23.61
CA GLN A 91 -11.21 -5.03 -24.52
C GLN A 91 -9.86 -4.39 -24.18
N PRO A 92 -8.93 -4.25 -25.15
CA PRO A 92 -7.62 -3.65 -24.93
C PRO A 92 -7.68 -2.24 -24.33
N GLN A 93 -8.65 -1.42 -24.78
CA GLN A 93 -8.86 -0.07 -24.25
C GLN A 93 -9.23 -0.09 -22.76
N THR A 94 -10.14 -0.98 -22.35
CA THR A 94 -10.53 -1.14 -20.95
C THR A 94 -9.37 -1.66 -20.10
N LYS A 95 -8.56 -2.60 -20.61
CA LYS A 95 -7.35 -3.06 -19.94
C LYS A 95 -6.35 -1.92 -19.72
N SER A 96 -6.07 -1.12 -20.75
CA SER A 96 -5.16 0.01 -20.65
C SER A 96 -5.63 1.05 -19.62
N MET A 97 -6.92 1.41 -19.65
CA MET A 97 -7.52 2.32 -18.67
C MET A 97 -7.40 1.77 -17.23
N LYS A 98 -7.66 0.47 -17.03
CA LYS A 98 -7.50 -0.17 -15.73
C LYS A 98 -6.04 -0.25 -15.30
N ALA A 99 -5.11 -0.48 -16.21
CA ALA A 99 -3.69 -0.47 -15.88
C ALA A 99 -3.20 0.90 -15.38
N SER A 100 -3.68 1.98 -16.02
CA SER A 100 -3.41 3.35 -15.55
C SER A 100 -3.98 3.58 -14.15
N THR A 101 -5.22 3.14 -13.91
CA THR A 101 -5.88 3.27 -12.60
C THR A 101 -5.14 2.51 -11.50
N ILE A 102 -4.70 1.27 -11.77
CA ILE A 102 -3.88 0.46 -10.86
C ILE A 102 -2.59 1.21 -10.52
N THR A 103 -1.92 1.76 -11.53
CA THR A 103 -0.66 2.49 -11.36
C THR A 103 -0.88 3.72 -10.46
N GLN A 104 -1.95 4.47 -10.68
CA GLN A 104 -2.30 5.62 -9.86
C GLN A 104 -2.58 5.25 -8.40
N HIS A 105 -3.40 4.22 -8.15
CA HIS A 105 -3.73 3.79 -6.78
C HIS A 105 -2.50 3.23 -6.05
N TRP A 106 -1.63 2.49 -6.76
CA TRP A 106 -0.37 2.00 -6.21
C TRP A 106 0.55 3.15 -5.80
N GLN A 107 0.77 4.12 -6.70
CA GLN A 107 1.56 5.32 -6.41
C GLN A 107 0.98 6.11 -5.24
N GLY A 108 -0.34 6.24 -5.16
CA GLY A 108 -1.01 6.90 -4.04
C GLY A 108 -0.71 6.23 -2.69
N THR A 109 -0.79 4.89 -2.64
CA THR A 109 -0.49 4.12 -1.42
C THR A 109 0.98 4.25 -1.01
N LEU A 110 1.89 4.19 -1.99
CA LEU A 110 3.32 4.33 -1.77
C LEU A 110 3.65 5.73 -1.23
N GLN A 111 3.12 6.77 -1.86
CA GLN A 111 3.37 8.16 -1.45
C GLN A 111 2.78 8.47 -0.08
N LEU A 112 1.57 7.96 0.22
CA LEU A 112 0.96 8.07 1.54
C LEU A 112 1.89 7.50 2.64
N SER A 113 2.50 6.35 2.38
CA SER A 113 3.40 5.68 3.32
C SER A 113 4.74 6.40 3.47
N ILE A 114 5.30 6.91 2.37
CA ILE A 114 6.50 7.75 2.40
C ILE A 114 6.26 9.04 3.19
N ASN A 115 5.10 9.67 3.00
CA ASN A 115 4.73 10.90 3.71
C ASN A 115 4.60 10.67 5.21
N LEU A 116 4.02 9.54 5.65
CA LEU A 116 3.98 9.19 7.07
C LEU A 116 5.40 9.16 7.67
N LEU A 117 6.35 8.49 6.99
CA LEU A 117 7.73 8.42 7.47
C LEU A 117 8.43 9.79 7.45
N SER A 118 8.16 10.64 6.46
CA SER A 118 8.80 11.96 6.36
C SER A 118 8.24 12.95 7.38
N THR A 119 6.94 12.95 7.64
CA THR A 119 6.30 13.77 8.68
C THR A 119 6.86 13.43 10.06
N VAL A 120 7.05 12.13 10.34
CA VAL A 120 7.57 11.67 11.63
C VAL A 120 9.08 11.94 11.76
N LYS A 121 9.85 11.84 10.67
CA LYS A 121 11.27 12.25 10.64
C LYS A 121 11.46 13.76 10.74
N GLY A 122 10.50 14.56 10.28
CA GLY A 122 10.53 16.02 10.35
C GLY A 122 10.34 16.58 11.77
N ALA A 123 9.80 15.80 12.69
CA ALA A 123 9.65 16.13 14.10
C ALA A 123 10.96 16.00 14.93
N PHE A 124 12.09 15.69 14.29
CA PHE A 124 13.42 15.61 14.91
C PHE A 124 14.24 16.92 14.77
N LYS A 125 13.57 18.07 14.69
CA LYS A 125 14.23 19.38 14.71
C LYS A 125 13.99 20.10 16.02
#